data_AF-A0ABC8E932-F1
#
_entry.id   AF-A0ABC8E932-F1
#
_cell.length_a   1.000
_cell.length_b   1.000
_cell.length_c   1.000
_cell.angle_alpha   90.00
_cell.angle_beta   90.00
_cell.angle_gamma   90.00
#
_symmetry.space_group_name_H-M   'P 1'
#
loop_
_entity.id
_entity.type
_entity.pdbx_description
1 polymer ?
#
loop_
_entity_poly.entity_id
_entity_poly.type
_entity_poly.pdbx_seq_one_letter_code
_entity_poly.pdbx_strand_id
1 'polypeptide(L)'
;MKKFFRGFLTIVFLFLYSNICYAKNISSNIEFINKNISAVNSLCASTNIQNCRQASSIQQLKPLLKTAMENREVNIVIKYTGMDCYNKRNVDINKIKDLTEKILNEDHYLKYSIRGYRIGTSGYYGNVNIKFNFDYLTTKVQEEYVDKRVESILSDIITDDMNDYAKEKAIHDYIVANVQYDTSLQEYSAYSALAKGKSVCQGYSLLMVKMLQNVGIKSIIVESIPMNHAWNMVYIDNKWYHVDATWNDPIPNVPNRVLYDYYNLTDYEISQNINGKMHVWNRYEYPSAKY
;
A
#
# COMPACT_ATOMS: atom_id res chain seq x y z
N MET A 1 1.05 -18.15 71.79
CA MET A 1 0.59 -18.66 70.47
C MET A 1 -0.51 -17.74 69.94
N LYS A 2 -0.47 -17.43 68.65
CA LYS A 2 -1.45 -16.66 67.85
C LYS A 2 -1.47 -15.13 68.06
N LYS A 3 -0.57 -14.45 67.35
CA LYS A 3 -0.83 -13.14 66.72
C LYS A 3 0.04 -13.01 65.46
N PHE A 4 -0.15 -13.97 64.56
CA PHE A 4 0.39 -14.01 63.20
C PHE A 4 -0.78 -14.17 62.23
N PHE A 5 -1.79 -13.31 62.34
CA PHE A 5 -2.94 -13.27 61.41
C PHE A 5 -3.55 -11.87 61.45
N ARG A 6 -2.82 -10.88 60.93
CA ARG A 6 -3.33 -9.52 60.72
C ARG A 6 -3.07 -8.99 59.30
N GLY A 7 -2.83 -9.90 58.35
CA GLY A 7 -2.46 -9.57 56.97
C GLY A 7 -3.26 -10.29 55.87
N PHE A 8 -4.44 -10.86 56.17
CA PHE A 8 -5.16 -11.69 55.19
C PHE A 8 -6.67 -11.39 55.01
N LEU A 9 -7.21 -10.30 55.58
CA LEU A 9 -8.64 -9.98 55.45
C LEU A 9 -8.98 -8.57 54.94
N THR A 10 -8.04 -7.91 54.25
CA THR A 10 -8.29 -6.61 53.59
C THR A 10 -7.97 -6.65 52.08
N ILE A 11 -7.41 -7.74 51.57
CA ILE A 11 -6.94 -7.86 50.17
C ILE A 11 -7.96 -8.57 49.26
N VAL A 12 -9.04 -9.18 49.80
CA VAL A 12 -9.98 -9.97 48.99
C VAL A 12 -11.35 -9.29 48.77
N PHE A 13 -11.68 -8.18 49.44
CA PHE A 13 -13.01 -7.54 49.34
C PHE A 13 -13.07 -6.14 48.70
N LEU A 14 -11.94 -5.51 48.38
CA LEU A 14 -11.91 -4.29 47.53
C LEU A 14 -11.64 -4.60 46.05
N PHE A 15 -11.51 -5.88 45.70
CA PHE A 15 -11.32 -6.39 44.33
C PHE A 15 -12.63 -6.64 43.56
N LEU A 16 -13.80 -6.37 44.14
CA LEU A 16 -15.10 -6.67 43.51
C LEU A 16 -16.09 -5.49 43.38
N TYR A 17 -15.73 -4.25 43.76
CA TYR A 17 -16.61 -3.07 43.59
C TYR A 17 -16.05 -1.94 42.72
N SER A 18 -14.83 -2.04 42.20
CA SER A 18 -14.25 -1.08 41.26
C SER A 18 -14.39 -1.46 39.77
N ASN A 19 -15.05 -2.60 39.48
CA ASN A 19 -15.10 -3.21 38.14
C ASN A 19 -16.25 -2.75 37.22
N ILE A 20 -16.92 -1.63 37.49
CA ILE A 20 -17.98 -1.11 36.59
C ILE A 20 -17.60 0.25 35.94
N CYS A 21 -16.56 0.95 36.42
CA CYS A 21 -16.09 2.19 35.80
C CYS A 21 -14.83 2.06 34.93
N TYR A 22 -14.15 0.90 34.91
CA TYR A 22 -12.89 0.74 34.16
C TYR A 22 -13.08 0.31 32.69
N ALA A 23 -14.27 -0.19 32.32
CA ALA A 23 -14.52 -0.73 30.98
C ALA A 23 -14.67 0.33 29.87
N LYS A 24 -15.00 1.58 30.22
CA LYS A 24 -15.15 2.69 29.24
C LYS A 24 -13.83 3.33 28.81
N ASN A 25 -12.71 3.00 29.46
CA ASN A 25 -11.41 3.65 29.26
C ASN A 25 -10.36 2.71 28.65
N ILE A 26 -10.76 1.53 28.18
CA ILE A 26 -9.83 0.55 27.59
C ILE A 26 -9.56 0.89 26.12
N SER A 27 -10.58 1.32 25.36
CA SER A 27 -10.41 1.68 23.94
C SER A 27 -9.54 2.92 23.76
N SER A 28 -9.77 3.97 24.55
CA SER A 28 -8.98 5.21 24.57
C SER A 28 -7.53 5.00 25.00
N ASN A 29 -7.30 4.14 26.00
CA ASN A 29 -5.95 3.79 26.44
C ASN A 29 -5.21 2.91 25.41
N ILE A 30 -5.90 1.99 24.73
CA ILE A 30 -5.30 1.21 23.64
C ILE A 30 -4.93 2.12 22.48
N GLU A 31 -5.80 3.06 22.11
CA GLU A 31 -5.55 4.02 21.03
C GLU A 31 -4.38 4.96 21.38
N PHE A 32 -4.31 5.45 22.62
CA PHE A 32 -3.19 6.24 23.13
C PHE A 32 -1.87 5.45 23.17
N ILE A 33 -1.89 4.21 23.66
CA ILE A 33 -0.71 3.33 23.69
C ILE A 33 -0.25 3.01 22.26
N ASN A 34 -1.16 2.67 21.35
CA ASN A 34 -0.85 2.38 19.95
C ASN A 34 -0.29 3.62 19.22
N LYS A 35 -0.83 4.81 19.50
CA LYS A 35 -0.34 6.08 18.95
C LYS A 35 1.06 6.41 19.43
N ASN A 36 1.35 6.22 20.72
CA ASN A 36 2.69 6.45 21.27
C ASN A 36 3.70 5.40 20.81
N ILE A 37 3.30 4.13 20.69
CA ILE A 37 4.12 3.08 20.08
C ILE A 37 4.41 3.40 18.61
N SER A 38 3.41 3.83 17.85
CA SER A 38 3.59 4.25 16.45
C SER A 38 4.56 5.44 16.33
N ALA A 39 4.44 6.44 17.20
CA ALA A 39 5.35 7.59 17.24
C ALA A 39 6.79 7.17 17.58
N VAL A 40 7.00 6.36 18.63
CA VAL A 40 8.32 5.85 19.00
C VAL A 40 8.92 5.01 17.87
N ASN A 41 8.11 4.17 17.21
CA ASN A 41 8.58 3.35 16.10
C ASN A 41 8.90 4.16 14.82
N SER A 42 8.18 5.26 14.59
CA SER A 42 8.48 6.22 13.52
C SER A 42 9.81 6.96 13.79
N LEU A 43 10.05 7.37 15.04
CA LEU A 43 11.34 7.92 15.49
C LEU A 43 12.48 6.90 15.35
N CYS A 44 12.26 5.63 15.69
CA CYS A 44 13.25 4.57 15.49
C CYS A 44 13.51 4.27 14.01
N ALA A 45 12.49 4.37 13.15
CA ALA A 45 12.65 4.25 11.70
C ALA A 45 13.52 5.37 11.12
N SER A 46 13.33 6.61 11.59
CA SER A 46 14.08 7.79 11.13
C SER A 46 15.56 7.80 11.57
N THR A 47 15.94 7.00 12.56
CA THR A 47 17.28 7.01 13.19
C THR A 47 18.15 5.80 12.82
N ASN A 48 17.70 4.93 11.91
CA ASN A 48 18.45 3.74 11.47
C ASN A 48 18.80 2.75 12.62
N ILE A 49 18.08 2.81 13.75
CA ILE A 49 18.28 1.89 14.87
C ILE A 49 17.50 0.61 14.57
N GLN A 50 18.15 -0.36 13.93
CA GLN A 50 17.61 -1.69 13.59
C GLN A 50 17.05 -2.50 14.81
N ASN A 51 17.21 -2.02 16.04
CA ASN A 51 17.02 -2.79 17.28
C ASN A 51 15.76 -2.47 18.12
N CYS A 52 14.89 -1.54 17.70
CA CYS A 52 13.78 -1.07 18.55
C CYS A 52 12.37 -1.56 18.17
N ARG A 53 12.17 -2.17 16.99
CA ARG A 53 10.83 -2.64 16.60
C ARG A 53 10.45 -3.90 17.34
N GLN A 54 9.38 -3.82 18.14
CA GLN A 54 8.86 -4.94 18.92
C GLN A 54 7.36 -5.08 18.69
N ALA A 55 6.88 -6.31 18.55
CA ALA A 55 5.46 -6.63 18.49
C ALA A 55 5.16 -7.93 19.25
N SER A 56 4.08 -7.95 20.02
CA SER A 56 3.60 -9.16 20.71
C SER A 56 2.34 -9.75 20.07
N SER A 57 1.87 -9.17 18.96
CA SER A 57 0.69 -9.62 18.22
C SER A 57 0.74 -9.18 16.75
N ILE A 58 -0.05 -9.84 15.90
CA ILE A 58 -0.23 -9.47 14.49
C ILE A 58 -0.75 -8.02 14.34
N GLN A 59 -1.62 -7.59 15.27
CA GLN A 59 -2.16 -6.23 15.29
C GLN A 59 -1.06 -5.18 15.51
N GLN A 60 -0.06 -5.48 16.33
CA GLN A 60 1.10 -4.58 16.54
C GLN A 60 2.12 -4.69 15.39
N LEU A 61 2.22 -5.86 14.75
CA LEU A 61 3.12 -6.08 13.61
C LEU A 61 2.69 -5.28 12.38
N LYS A 62 1.37 -5.17 12.11
CA LYS A 62 0.83 -4.49 10.92
C LYS A 62 1.36 -3.06 10.73
N PRO A 63 1.19 -2.12 11.69
CA PRO A 63 1.64 -0.74 11.51
C PRO A 63 3.16 -0.62 11.39
N LEU A 64 3.93 -1.44 12.11
CA LEU A 64 5.38 -1.48 12.02
C LEU A 64 5.87 -1.80 10.62
N LEU A 65 5.30 -2.87 10.03
CA LEU A 65 5.66 -3.32 8.71
C LEU A 65 5.22 -2.31 7.64
N LYS A 66 3.98 -1.79 7.74
CA LYS A 66 3.46 -0.78 6.82
C LYS A 66 4.34 0.47 6.80
N THR A 67 4.66 1.04 7.96
CA THR A 67 5.53 2.24 8.04
C THR A 67 6.92 1.97 7.45
N ALA A 68 7.51 0.80 7.73
CA ALA A 68 8.81 0.45 7.16
C ALA A 68 8.76 0.33 5.62
N MET A 69 7.67 -0.21 5.07
CA MET A 69 7.46 -0.29 3.62
C MET A 69 7.25 1.10 2.98
N GLU A 70 6.49 1.99 3.63
CA GLU A 70 6.29 3.39 3.21
C GLU A 70 7.59 4.20 3.24
N ASN A 71 8.51 3.83 4.13
CA ASN A 71 9.86 4.38 4.21
C ASN A 71 10.86 3.70 3.26
N ARG A 72 10.42 2.74 2.43
CA ARG A 72 11.27 1.98 1.50
C ARG A 72 12.46 1.30 2.18
N GLU A 73 12.25 0.80 3.40
CA GLU A 73 13.30 0.11 4.15
C GLU A 73 13.55 -1.30 3.64
N VAL A 74 14.78 -1.56 3.20
CA VAL A 74 15.15 -2.83 2.55
C VAL A 74 15.28 -3.99 3.54
N ASN A 75 15.89 -3.76 4.70
CA ASN A 75 16.20 -4.80 5.68
C ASN A 75 15.55 -4.46 7.03
N ILE A 76 14.42 -5.12 7.30
CA ILE A 76 13.62 -4.86 8.49
C ILE A 76 13.72 -6.06 9.43
N VAL A 77 14.04 -5.79 10.70
CA VAL A 77 14.01 -6.79 11.76
C VAL A 77 13.02 -6.34 12.82
N ILE A 78 12.05 -7.19 13.14
CA ILE A 78 11.05 -6.95 14.18
C ILE A 78 11.17 -8.08 15.20
N LYS A 79 11.45 -7.71 16.46
CA LYS A 79 11.39 -8.64 17.59
C LYS A 79 9.93 -8.97 17.87
N TYR A 80 9.61 -10.25 17.84
CA TYR A 80 8.25 -10.73 17.96
C TYR A 80 8.11 -11.75 19.09
N THR A 81 7.18 -11.46 20.00
CA THR A 81 6.90 -12.29 21.19
C THR A 81 5.51 -12.92 21.16
N GLY A 82 4.72 -12.65 20.11
CA GLY A 82 3.40 -13.26 19.95
C GLY A 82 3.49 -14.77 19.76
N MET A 83 2.67 -15.52 20.50
CA MET A 83 2.66 -16.99 20.49
C MET A 83 1.49 -17.49 19.64
N ASP A 84 1.68 -18.61 18.93
CA ASP A 84 0.56 -19.39 18.40
C ASP A 84 -0.01 -20.28 19.50
N CYS A 85 -1.28 -20.09 19.87
CA CYS A 85 -1.93 -20.89 20.90
C CYS A 85 -2.25 -22.32 20.45
N TYR A 86 -2.23 -22.59 19.13
CA TYR A 86 -2.53 -23.91 18.57
C TYR A 86 -1.27 -24.72 18.28
N ASN A 87 -0.15 -24.06 17.99
CA ASN A 87 1.12 -24.70 17.68
C ASN A 87 2.15 -24.36 18.76
N LYS A 88 2.50 -25.32 19.61
CA LYS A 88 3.50 -25.17 20.70
C LYS A 88 4.94 -24.95 20.18
N ARG A 89 5.13 -24.56 18.91
CA ARG A 89 6.40 -24.27 18.26
C ARG A 89 6.29 -22.95 17.48
N ASN A 90 7.19 -22.01 17.81
CA ASN A 90 7.52 -20.78 17.08
C ASN A 90 6.33 -19.89 16.65
N VAL A 91 6.64 -18.85 15.87
CA VAL A 91 5.69 -17.91 15.26
C VAL A 91 5.05 -18.52 14.02
N ASP A 92 3.75 -18.34 13.85
CA ASP A 92 3.03 -18.76 12.64
C ASP A 92 3.43 -17.88 11.44
N ILE A 93 4.36 -18.40 10.63
CA ILE A 93 4.90 -17.69 9.47
C ILE A 93 3.84 -17.45 8.38
N ASN A 94 2.81 -18.29 8.29
CA ASN A 94 1.76 -18.13 7.29
C ASN A 94 0.89 -16.92 7.66
N LYS A 95 0.53 -16.75 8.93
CA LYS A 95 -0.16 -15.52 9.39
C LYS A 95 0.64 -14.23 9.10
N ILE A 96 1.98 -14.29 9.15
CA ILE A 96 2.82 -13.14 8.80
C ILE A 96 2.77 -12.88 7.28
N LYS A 97 2.80 -13.93 6.45
CA LYS A 97 2.64 -13.80 5.00
C LYS A 97 1.27 -13.23 4.65
N ASP A 98 0.20 -13.77 5.22
CA ASP A 98 -1.17 -13.29 5.02
C ASP A 98 -1.32 -11.82 5.44
N LEU A 99 -0.70 -11.41 6.56
CA LEU A 99 -0.66 -10.02 6.99
C LEU A 99 0.06 -9.13 5.96
N THR A 100 1.21 -9.60 5.45
CA THR A 100 2.02 -8.87 4.47
C THR A 100 1.22 -8.68 3.18
N GLU A 101 0.62 -9.74 2.66
CA GLU A 101 -0.25 -9.70 1.47
C GLU A 101 -1.45 -8.78 1.68
N LYS A 102 -2.08 -8.82 2.86
CA LYS A 102 -3.18 -7.93 3.20
C LYS A 102 -2.77 -6.45 3.17
N ILE A 103 -1.60 -6.10 3.72
CA ILE A 103 -1.08 -4.72 3.66
C ILE A 103 -0.89 -4.30 2.20
N LEU A 104 -0.29 -5.16 1.36
CA LEU A 104 -0.04 -4.84 -0.04
C LEU A 104 -1.34 -4.74 -0.86
N ASN A 105 -2.34 -5.58 -0.59
CA ASN A 105 -3.63 -5.50 -1.29
C ASN A 105 -4.48 -4.29 -0.84
N GLU A 106 -4.18 -3.67 0.29
CA GLU A 106 -4.80 -2.41 0.73
C GLU A 106 -4.20 -1.17 0.02
N ASP A 107 -2.99 -1.28 -0.56
CA ASP A 107 -2.28 -0.18 -1.22
C ASP A 107 -1.60 -0.67 -2.51
N HIS A 108 -2.31 -0.51 -3.64
CA HIS A 108 -1.81 -0.93 -4.94
C HIS A 108 -0.55 -0.17 -5.36
N TYR A 109 -0.39 1.11 -4.98
CA TYR A 109 0.83 1.85 -5.30
C TYR A 109 2.03 1.22 -4.60
N LEU A 110 1.90 0.90 -3.30
CA LEU A 110 2.95 0.22 -2.56
C LEU A 110 3.23 -1.20 -3.07
N LYS A 111 2.19 -1.99 -3.33
CA LYS A 111 2.30 -3.37 -3.87
C LYS A 111 3.11 -3.41 -5.15
N TYR A 112 2.74 -2.59 -6.13
CA TYR A 112 3.39 -2.56 -7.43
C TYR A 112 4.70 -1.77 -7.45
N SER A 113 5.08 -1.13 -6.33
CA SER A 113 6.41 -0.53 -6.12
C SER A 113 7.44 -1.53 -5.56
N ILE A 114 7.03 -2.76 -5.23
CA ILE A 114 7.89 -3.82 -4.71
C ILE A 114 8.13 -4.86 -5.81
N ARG A 115 9.39 -5.08 -6.19
CA ARG A 115 9.79 -6.14 -7.15
C ARG A 115 9.65 -7.53 -6.54
N GLY A 116 9.88 -7.63 -5.24
CA GLY A 116 9.78 -8.88 -4.50
C GLY A 116 10.19 -8.70 -3.05
N TYR A 117 9.92 -9.72 -2.25
CA TYR A 117 10.34 -9.73 -0.85
C TYR A 117 10.57 -11.15 -0.32
N ARG A 118 11.32 -11.24 0.77
CA ARG A 118 11.55 -12.48 1.52
C ARG A 118 11.22 -12.26 2.99
N ILE A 119 10.63 -13.28 3.61
CA ILE A 119 10.34 -13.29 5.04
C ILE A 119 11.07 -14.48 5.66
N GLY A 120 11.86 -14.21 6.70
CA GLY A 120 12.56 -15.22 7.48
C GLY A 120 12.31 -15.05 8.98
N THR A 121 12.48 -16.13 9.73
CA THR A 121 12.41 -16.10 11.19
C THR A 121 13.67 -16.71 11.79
N SER A 122 14.11 -16.18 12.92
CA SER A 122 15.26 -16.70 13.67
C SER A 122 15.07 -16.42 15.15
N GLY A 123 15.56 -17.30 16.02
CA GLY A 123 15.41 -17.15 17.48
C GLY A 123 14.72 -18.35 18.11
N TYR A 124 14.31 -18.18 19.37
CA TYR A 124 13.74 -19.25 20.19
C TYR A 124 12.29 -18.92 20.58
N TYR A 125 11.59 -19.92 21.11
CA TYR A 125 10.19 -19.78 21.51
C TYR A 125 9.96 -18.56 22.43
N GLY A 126 8.97 -17.73 22.10
CA GLY A 126 8.65 -16.49 22.83
C GLY A 126 9.59 -15.30 22.54
N ASN A 127 10.63 -15.48 21.72
CA ASN A 127 11.57 -14.42 21.34
C ASN A 127 12.15 -14.69 19.93
N VAL A 128 11.38 -14.29 18.92
CA VAL A 128 11.71 -14.52 17.50
C VAL A 128 11.97 -13.19 16.81
N ASN A 129 13.05 -13.10 16.04
CA ASN A 129 13.25 -12.04 15.07
C ASN A 129 12.57 -12.41 13.76
N ILE A 130 11.58 -11.61 13.35
CA ILE A 130 11.02 -11.67 12.00
C ILE A 130 11.85 -10.72 11.14
N LYS A 131 12.46 -11.27 10.09
CA LYS A 131 13.27 -10.53 9.12
C LYS A 131 12.48 -10.40 7.82
N PHE A 132 12.32 -9.17 7.35
CA PHE A 132 11.79 -8.87 6.03
C PHE A 132 12.90 -8.26 5.19
N ASN A 133 13.04 -8.76 3.97
CA ASN A 133 13.94 -8.21 2.96
C ASN A 133 13.11 -7.82 1.74
N PHE A 134 13.03 -6.54 1.43
CA PHE A 134 12.27 -5.99 0.31
C PHE A 134 13.19 -5.49 -0.81
N ASP A 135 12.80 -5.75 -2.05
CA ASP A 135 13.38 -5.12 -3.24
C ASP A 135 12.35 -4.14 -3.81
N TYR A 136 12.69 -2.85 -3.79
CA TYR A 136 11.81 -1.77 -4.26
C TYR A 136 12.25 -1.27 -5.63
N LEU A 137 11.28 -0.81 -6.43
CA LEU A 137 11.56 -0.07 -7.66
C LEU A 137 12.33 1.23 -7.40
N THR A 138 12.04 1.87 -6.26
CA THR A 138 12.50 3.21 -5.90
C THR A 138 12.97 3.30 -4.45
N THR A 139 13.86 4.24 -4.19
CA THR A 139 14.30 4.62 -2.84
C THR A 139 13.34 5.62 -2.20
N LYS A 140 13.44 5.83 -0.87
CA LYS A 140 12.64 6.85 -0.17
C LYS A 140 12.80 8.26 -0.75
N VAL A 141 14.03 8.65 -1.11
CA VAL A 141 14.32 9.96 -1.70
C VAL A 141 13.64 10.13 -3.06
N GLN A 142 13.59 9.07 -3.87
CA GLN A 142 12.89 9.08 -5.15
C GLN A 142 11.37 9.17 -4.96
N GLU A 143 10.83 8.52 -3.93
CA GLU A 143 9.40 8.65 -3.61
C GLU A 143 9.04 10.04 -3.12
N GLU A 144 9.87 10.68 -2.31
CA GLU A 144 9.66 12.07 -1.90
C GLU A 144 9.73 13.03 -3.09
N TYR A 145 10.56 12.74 -4.10
CA TYR A 145 10.54 13.46 -5.37
C TYR A 145 9.20 13.27 -6.10
N VAL A 146 8.71 12.04 -6.19
CA VAL A 146 7.41 11.74 -6.82
C VAL A 146 6.29 12.48 -6.10
N ASP A 147 6.25 12.42 -4.76
CA ASP A 147 5.23 13.07 -3.93
C ASP A 147 5.17 14.58 -4.22
N LYS A 148 6.31 15.27 -4.16
CA LYS A 148 6.40 16.71 -4.43
C LYS A 148 6.03 17.06 -5.86
N ARG A 149 6.47 16.24 -6.82
CA ARG A 149 6.20 16.52 -8.23
C ARG A 149 4.73 16.29 -8.56
N VAL A 150 4.11 15.24 -8.03
CA VAL A 150 2.67 14.99 -8.14
C VAL A 150 1.87 16.13 -7.53
N GLU A 151 2.21 16.59 -6.32
CA GLU A 151 1.54 17.73 -5.69
C GLU A 151 1.59 18.99 -6.56
N SER A 152 2.78 19.34 -7.08
CA SER A 152 2.96 20.48 -7.99
C SER A 152 2.19 20.33 -9.30
N ILE A 153 2.12 19.14 -9.88
CA ILE A 153 1.37 18.93 -11.12
C ILE A 153 -0.12 19.08 -10.86
N LEU A 154 -0.62 18.47 -9.78
CA LEU A 154 -2.03 18.52 -9.43
C LEU A 154 -2.49 19.95 -9.12
N SER A 155 -1.65 20.78 -8.50
CA SER A 155 -1.97 22.19 -8.29
C SER A 155 -2.12 22.99 -9.59
N ASP A 156 -1.49 22.55 -10.67
CA ASP A 156 -1.56 23.21 -11.98
C ASP A 156 -2.75 22.73 -12.81
N ILE A 157 -3.13 21.45 -12.71
CA ILE A 157 -4.12 20.83 -13.60
C ILE A 157 -5.49 20.59 -12.95
N ILE A 158 -5.61 20.72 -11.63
CA ILE A 158 -6.86 20.47 -10.89
C ILE A 158 -7.36 21.76 -10.24
N THR A 159 -8.66 22.03 -10.40
CA THR A 159 -9.37 23.10 -9.71
C THR A 159 -10.47 22.56 -8.81
N ASP A 160 -10.88 23.33 -7.80
CA ASP A 160 -11.83 22.90 -6.76
C ASP A 160 -13.23 22.57 -7.31
N ASP A 161 -13.60 23.14 -8.45
CA ASP A 161 -14.89 22.93 -9.13
C ASP A 161 -14.92 21.68 -10.04
N MET A 162 -13.77 21.01 -10.24
CA MET A 162 -13.73 19.78 -11.03
C MET A 162 -14.40 18.62 -10.29
N ASN A 163 -15.30 17.94 -11.00
CA ASN A 163 -15.80 16.62 -10.58
C ASN A 163 -14.75 15.52 -10.82
N ASP A 164 -15.01 14.32 -10.30
CA ASP A 164 -14.05 13.22 -10.37
C ASP A 164 -13.70 12.81 -11.81
N TYR A 165 -14.65 12.87 -12.74
CA TYR A 165 -14.40 12.64 -14.17
C TYR A 165 -13.43 13.67 -14.77
N ALA A 166 -13.63 14.96 -14.47
CA ALA A 166 -12.76 16.03 -14.97
C ALA A 166 -11.35 15.92 -14.38
N LYS A 167 -11.24 15.58 -13.09
CA LYS A 167 -9.96 15.34 -12.41
C LYS A 167 -9.21 14.15 -13.01
N GLU A 168 -9.89 13.01 -13.17
CA GLU A 168 -9.31 11.83 -13.81
C GLU A 168 -8.83 12.16 -15.22
N LYS A 169 -9.65 12.85 -16.03
CA LYS A 169 -9.27 13.22 -17.39
C LYS A 169 -8.03 14.11 -17.41
N ALA A 170 -7.96 15.13 -16.55
CA ALA A 170 -6.79 16.01 -16.45
C ALA A 170 -5.52 15.21 -16.10
N ILE A 171 -5.62 14.27 -15.15
CA ILE A 171 -4.52 13.38 -14.76
C ILE A 171 -4.10 12.48 -15.92
N HIS A 172 -5.06 11.81 -16.57
CA HIS A 172 -4.82 10.97 -17.74
C HIS A 172 -4.10 11.73 -18.85
N ASP A 173 -4.64 12.89 -19.23
CA ASP A 173 -4.10 13.73 -20.30
C ASP A 173 -2.68 14.20 -19.98
N TYR A 174 -2.43 14.59 -18.72
CA TYR A 174 -1.09 14.95 -18.27
C TYR A 174 -0.12 13.78 -18.45
N ILE A 175 -0.47 12.57 -18.00
CA ILE A 175 0.41 11.40 -18.09
C ILE A 175 0.70 11.07 -19.56
N VAL A 176 -0.33 10.99 -20.40
CA VAL A 176 -0.18 10.66 -21.83
C VAL A 176 0.64 11.71 -22.57
N ALA A 177 0.51 12.99 -22.24
CA ALA A 177 1.26 14.05 -22.89
C ALA A 177 2.72 14.17 -22.42
N ASN A 178 3.06 13.69 -21.22
CA ASN A 178 4.36 13.94 -20.59
C ASN A 178 5.22 12.69 -20.36
N VAL A 179 4.68 11.50 -20.59
CA VAL A 179 5.40 10.23 -20.46
C VAL A 179 5.45 9.55 -21.81
N GLN A 180 6.64 9.09 -22.19
CA GLN A 180 6.87 8.28 -23.39
C GLN A 180 7.04 6.81 -23.04
N TYR A 181 6.47 5.93 -23.87
CA TYR A 181 6.64 4.50 -23.67
C TYR A 181 8.12 4.07 -23.78
N ASP A 182 8.59 3.30 -22.79
CA ASP A 182 9.93 2.75 -22.79
C ASP A 182 10.04 1.44 -23.58
N THR A 183 10.36 1.57 -24.87
CA THR A 183 10.61 0.42 -25.75
C THR A 183 11.86 -0.38 -25.37
N SER A 184 12.75 0.15 -24.50
CA SER A 184 13.90 -0.62 -24.01
C SER A 184 13.58 -1.51 -22.81
N LEU A 185 12.39 -1.34 -22.22
CA LEU A 185 11.88 -2.11 -21.09
C LEU A 185 12.80 -2.06 -19.85
N GLN A 186 13.24 -0.86 -19.45
CA GLN A 186 14.14 -0.66 -18.31
C GLN A 186 13.53 0.22 -17.21
N GLU A 187 12.55 1.05 -17.55
CA GLU A 187 11.99 2.06 -16.65
C GLU A 187 10.57 1.67 -16.18
N TYR A 188 10.40 1.28 -14.92
CA TYR A 188 9.14 0.66 -14.42
C TYR A 188 8.38 1.49 -13.37
N SER A 189 8.90 2.65 -12.98
CA SER A 189 8.44 3.38 -11.79
C SER A 189 7.73 4.70 -12.10
N ALA A 190 6.90 5.18 -11.18
CA ALA A 190 6.38 6.54 -11.25
C ALA A 190 7.52 7.60 -11.21
N TYR A 191 8.62 7.29 -10.51
CA TYR A 191 9.82 8.12 -10.53
C TYR A 191 10.42 8.25 -11.92
N SER A 192 10.60 7.15 -12.66
CA SER A 192 11.12 7.20 -14.03
C SER A 192 10.16 7.92 -14.97
N ALA A 193 8.84 7.70 -14.82
CA ALA A 193 7.83 8.44 -15.57
C ALA A 193 7.96 9.96 -15.38
N LEU A 194 8.15 10.44 -14.14
CA LEU A 194 8.24 11.88 -13.84
C LEU A 194 9.63 12.51 -14.03
N ALA A 195 10.69 11.80 -13.66
CA ALA A 195 12.06 12.32 -13.68
C ALA A 195 12.72 12.18 -15.05
N LYS A 196 12.35 11.14 -15.82
CA LYS A 196 12.91 10.86 -17.15
C LYS A 196 11.89 11.10 -18.27
N GLY A 197 10.62 11.33 -17.95
CA GLY A 197 9.55 11.45 -18.95
C GLY A 197 9.31 10.14 -19.69
N LYS A 198 9.68 8.98 -19.11
CA LYS A 198 9.72 7.71 -19.83
C LYS A 198 9.53 6.50 -18.92
N SER A 199 8.63 5.57 -19.26
CA SER A 199 8.41 4.32 -18.51
C SER A 199 7.68 3.25 -19.33
N VAL A 200 7.64 2.00 -18.86
CA VAL A 200 6.73 0.97 -19.36
C VAL A 200 5.36 1.05 -18.68
N CYS A 201 4.42 0.20 -19.08
CA CYS A 201 3.04 0.15 -18.58
C CYS A 201 2.88 0.20 -17.05
N GLN A 202 3.78 -0.45 -16.31
CA GLN A 202 3.79 -0.41 -14.84
C GLN A 202 4.05 1.01 -14.29
N GLY A 203 4.96 1.78 -14.89
CA GLY A 203 5.25 3.15 -14.46
C GLY A 203 4.11 4.11 -14.74
N TYR A 204 3.44 3.97 -15.89
CA TYR A 204 2.19 4.69 -16.20
C TYR A 204 1.12 4.39 -15.15
N SER A 205 0.89 3.09 -14.90
CA SER A 205 -0.15 2.64 -13.98
C SER A 205 0.11 3.09 -12.53
N LEU A 206 1.37 3.06 -12.09
CA LEU A 206 1.79 3.57 -10.78
C LEU A 206 1.58 5.08 -10.66
N LEU A 207 1.98 5.85 -11.68
CA LEU A 207 1.80 7.31 -11.66
C LEU A 207 0.31 7.68 -11.63
N MET A 208 -0.52 6.99 -12.43
CA MET A 208 -1.96 7.24 -12.46
C MET A 208 -2.62 6.94 -11.10
N VAL A 209 -2.33 5.78 -10.47
CA VAL A 209 -2.84 5.49 -9.12
C VAL A 209 -2.39 6.57 -8.12
N LYS A 210 -1.12 6.97 -8.16
CA LYS A 210 -0.58 7.97 -7.22
C LYS A 210 -1.30 9.31 -7.34
N MET A 211 -1.47 9.81 -8.57
CA MET A 211 -2.14 11.09 -8.82
C MET A 211 -3.63 11.03 -8.45
N LEU A 212 -4.33 9.93 -8.79
CA LEU A 212 -5.75 9.73 -8.44
C LEU A 212 -5.97 9.64 -6.92
N GLN A 213 -5.11 8.91 -6.21
CA GLN A 213 -5.14 8.83 -4.75
C GLN A 213 -4.99 10.22 -4.10
N ASN A 214 -4.09 11.06 -4.61
CA ASN A 214 -3.85 12.40 -4.09
C ASN A 214 -5.05 13.34 -4.26
N VAL A 215 -5.94 13.09 -5.23
CA VAL A 215 -7.19 13.85 -5.40
C VAL A 215 -8.42 13.15 -4.82
N GLY A 216 -8.22 12.06 -4.06
CA GLY A 216 -9.28 11.33 -3.38
C GLY A 216 -10.06 10.34 -4.25
N ILE A 217 -9.61 10.09 -5.48
CA ILE A 217 -10.27 9.15 -6.40
C ILE A 217 -9.70 7.75 -6.19
N LYS A 218 -10.57 6.81 -5.85
CA LYS A 218 -10.19 5.40 -5.64
C LYS A 218 -9.82 4.78 -6.98
N SER A 219 -8.64 4.16 -7.03
CA SER A 219 -8.14 3.45 -8.20
C SER A 219 -7.28 2.26 -7.81
N ILE A 220 -7.16 1.31 -8.73
CA ILE A 220 -6.33 0.10 -8.60
C ILE A 220 -5.56 -0.16 -9.89
N ILE A 221 -4.50 -0.93 -9.79
CA ILE A 221 -3.78 -1.49 -10.94
C ILE A 221 -4.34 -2.88 -11.25
N VAL A 222 -4.62 -3.13 -12.53
CA VAL A 222 -4.95 -4.44 -13.09
C VAL A 222 -3.72 -4.99 -13.80
N GLU A 223 -3.42 -6.26 -13.55
CA GLU A 223 -2.30 -6.96 -14.17
C GLU A 223 -2.80 -8.11 -15.05
N SER A 224 -2.15 -8.28 -16.20
CA SER A 224 -2.33 -9.41 -17.09
C SER A 224 -1.01 -10.14 -17.31
N ILE A 225 -0.89 -11.30 -16.67
CA ILE A 225 0.22 -12.23 -16.88
C ILE A 225 0.36 -12.64 -18.36
N PRO A 226 -0.70 -13.09 -19.08
CA PRO A 226 -0.52 -13.55 -20.46
C PRO A 226 -0.16 -12.42 -21.43
N MET A 227 -0.52 -11.17 -21.11
CA MET A 227 -0.16 -10.01 -21.93
C MET A 227 1.16 -9.37 -21.50
N ASN A 228 1.68 -9.71 -20.32
CA ASN A 228 2.72 -8.95 -19.63
C ASN A 228 2.40 -7.43 -19.63
N HIS A 229 1.18 -7.09 -19.21
CA HIS A 229 0.65 -5.72 -19.27
C HIS A 229 -0.03 -5.33 -17.97
N ALA A 230 0.00 -4.02 -17.68
CA ALA A 230 -0.65 -3.43 -16.52
C ALA A 230 -1.34 -2.12 -16.91
N TRP A 231 -2.53 -1.89 -16.36
CA TRP A 231 -3.32 -0.67 -16.54
C TRP A 231 -4.13 -0.37 -15.28
N ASN A 232 -5.03 0.60 -15.34
CA ASN A 232 -5.80 1.05 -14.17
C ASN A 232 -7.28 0.66 -14.25
N MET A 233 -7.89 0.51 -13.08
CA MET A 233 -9.32 0.74 -12.91
C MET A 233 -9.54 1.91 -11.97
N VAL A 234 -10.51 2.76 -12.30
CA VAL A 234 -10.84 3.98 -11.56
C VAL A 234 -12.31 3.90 -11.13
N TYR A 235 -12.59 4.32 -9.89
CA TYR A 235 -13.91 4.28 -9.30
C TYR A 235 -14.52 5.68 -9.30
N ILE A 236 -15.53 5.90 -10.14
CA ILE A 236 -16.21 7.19 -10.33
C ILE A 236 -17.72 6.94 -10.28
N ASP A 237 -18.45 7.80 -9.58
CA ASP A 237 -19.92 7.73 -9.47
C ASP A 237 -20.46 6.33 -9.12
N ASN A 238 -19.81 5.72 -8.14
CA ASN A 238 -20.09 4.37 -7.63
C ASN A 238 -19.85 3.21 -8.61
N LYS A 239 -19.17 3.44 -9.73
CA LYS A 239 -18.87 2.44 -10.75
C LYS A 239 -17.37 2.34 -11.01
N TRP A 240 -16.93 1.14 -11.36
CA TRP A 240 -15.57 0.92 -11.82
C TRP A 240 -15.49 1.06 -13.33
N TYR A 241 -14.41 1.64 -13.81
CA TYR A 241 -14.07 1.76 -15.22
C TYR A 241 -12.63 1.38 -15.44
N HIS A 242 -12.31 0.79 -16.58
CA HIS A 242 -10.94 0.57 -17.00
C HIS A 242 -10.38 1.79 -17.71
N VAL A 243 -9.13 2.13 -17.40
CA VAL A 243 -8.36 3.17 -18.08
C VAL A 243 -6.94 2.69 -18.32
N ASP A 244 -6.46 2.83 -19.56
CA ASP A 244 -5.08 2.45 -19.94
C ASP A 244 -4.34 3.63 -20.54
N ALA A 245 -3.70 4.43 -19.69
CA ALA A 245 -2.87 5.56 -20.15
C ALA A 245 -1.71 5.12 -21.06
N THR A 246 -1.24 3.87 -20.94
CA THR A 246 -0.12 3.37 -21.76
C THR A 246 -0.55 3.15 -23.20
N TRP A 247 -1.71 2.55 -23.41
CA TRP A 247 -2.21 2.30 -24.77
C TRP A 247 -2.92 3.50 -25.38
N ASN A 248 -3.22 4.53 -24.58
CA ASN A 248 -3.63 5.86 -25.06
C ASN A 248 -2.43 6.77 -25.44
N ASP A 249 -1.19 6.38 -25.12
CA ASP A 249 0.04 7.04 -25.61
C ASP A 249 0.35 6.63 -27.06
N PRO A 250 0.30 7.56 -28.03
CA PRO A 250 0.61 7.25 -29.42
C PRO A 250 2.09 6.84 -29.60
N ILE A 251 2.33 5.78 -30.39
CA ILE A 251 3.69 5.38 -30.79
C ILE A 251 3.84 5.58 -32.31
N PRO A 252 4.85 6.33 -32.80
CA PRO A 252 5.83 7.12 -32.03
C PRO A 252 5.16 8.27 -31.28
N ASN A 253 5.75 8.69 -30.16
CA ASN A 253 5.22 9.78 -29.35
C ASN A 253 5.05 11.04 -30.22
N VAL A 254 3.83 11.57 -30.22
CA VAL A 254 3.50 12.83 -30.89
C VAL A 254 3.22 13.85 -29.79
N PRO A 255 4.05 14.91 -29.65
CA PRO A 255 3.88 15.91 -28.61
C PRO A 255 2.44 16.45 -28.57
N ASN A 256 1.86 16.49 -27.36
CA ASN A 256 0.50 16.98 -27.09
C ASN A 256 -0.64 16.17 -27.75
N ARG A 257 -0.39 14.96 -28.23
CA ARG A 257 -1.45 14.08 -28.75
C ARG A 257 -1.84 13.06 -27.69
N VAL A 258 -3.09 13.17 -27.23
CA VAL A 258 -3.71 12.23 -26.29
C VAL A 258 -4.78 11.43 -27.03
N LEU A 259 -4.74 10.10 -26.92
CA LEU A 259 -5.81 9.21 -27.41
C LEU A 259 -6.75 8.83 -26.25
N TYR A 260 -7.93 8.31 -26.58
CA TYR A 260 -8.95 7.91 -25.61
C TYR A 260 -9.58 6.54 -25.92
N ASP A 261 -8.93 5.74 -26.77
CA ASP A 261 -9.42 4.43 -27.20
C ASP A 261 -9.63 3.46 -26.03
N TYR A 262 -8.87 3.64 -24.94
CA TYR A 262 -8.95 2.83 -23.72
C TYR A 262 -9.27 3.65 -22.48
N TYR A 263 -10.15 4.64 -22.62
CA TYR A 263 -10.55 5.54 -21.53
C TYR A 263 -11.98 5.24 -21.06
N ASN A 264 -12.12 4.98 -19.76
CA ASN A 264 -13.37 4.69 -19.06
C ASN A 264 -14.26 3.58 -19.68
N LEU A 265 -13.65 2.44 -19.95
CA LEU A 265 -14.32 1.29 -20.56
C LEU A 265 -14.90 0.32 -19.52
N THR A 266 -16.02 -0.31 -19.87
CA THR A 266 -16.57 -1.47 -19.16
C THR A 266 -15.75 -2.74 -19.39
N ASP A 267 -15.98 -3.79 -18.59
CA ASP A 267 -15.37 -5.10 -18.78
C ASP A 267 -15.68 -5.70 -20.16
N TYR A 268 -16.81 -5.33 -20.77
CA TYR A 268 -17.18 -5.79 -22.11
C TYR A 268 -16.35 -5.06 -23.16
N GLU A 269 -16.37 -3.73 -23.13
CA GLU A 269 -15.71 -2.87 -24.13
C GLU A 269 -14.19 -3.11 -24.17
N ILE A 270 -13.51 -3.11 -23.01
CA ILE A 270 -12.05 -3.28 -23.00
C ILE A 270 -11.59 -4.68 -23.41
N SER A 271 -12.47 -5.68 -23.28
CA SER A 271 -12.20 -7.04 -23.74
C SER A 271 -12.43 -7.24 -25.24
N GLN A 272 -12.91 -6.21 -25.95
CA GLN A 272 -13.02 -6.28 -27.40
C GLN A 272 -11.66 -6.02 -28.06
N ASN A 273 -11.53 -6.42 -29.32
CA ASN A 273 -10.39 -6.03 -30.14
C ASN A 273 -10.54 -4.55 -30.54
N ILE A 274 -9.76 -3.70 -29.89
CA ILE A 274 -9.63 -2.28 -30.21
C ILE A 274 -8.26 -2.12 -30.88
N ASN A 275 -8.24 -1.67 -32.14
CA ASN A 275 -7.01 -1.40 -32.89
C ASN A 275 -6.00 -2.57 -32.95
N GLY A 276 -6.49 -3.81 -33.03
CA GLY A 276 -5.65 -5.02 -33.10
C GLY A 276 -5.19 -5.54 -31.73
N LYS A 277 -5.62 -4.92 -30.63
CA LYS A 277 -5.23 -5.31 -29.26
C LYS A 277 -6.47 -5.62 -28.42
N MET A 278 -6.31 -6.53 -27.46
CA MET A 278 -7.38 -6.98 -26.59
C MET A 278 -6.86 -7.13 -25.16
N HIS A 279 -7.58 -6.58 -24.18
CA HIS A 279 -7.24 -6.80 -22.77
C HIS A 279 -7.82 -8.12 -22.26
N VAL A 280 -7.01 -8.85 -21.51
CA VAL A 280 -7.33 -10.13 -20.87
C VAL A 280 -6.88 -10.06 -19.42
N TRP A 281 -7.79 -10.28 -18.47
CA TRP A 281 -7.47 -10.30 -17.04
C TRP A 281 -8.32 -11.34 -16.31
N ASN A 282 -7.91 -11.69 -15.10
CA ASN A 282 -8.70 -12.56 -14.24
C ASN A 282 -9.84 -11.76 -13.59
N ARG A 283 -11.05 -11.86 -14.14
CA ARG A 283 -12.24 -11.14 -13.64
C ARG A 283 -12.63 -11.47 -12.19
N TYR A 284 -12.10 -12.56 -11.62
CA TYR A 284 -12.36 -12.93 -10.22
C TYR A 284 -11.44 -12.21 -9.22
N GLU A 285 -10.34 -11.61 -9.69
CA GLU A 285 -9.36 -10.91 -8.84
C GLU A 285 -9.62 -9.41 -8.73
N TYR A 286 -10.47 -8.85 -9.59
CA TYR A 286 -10.72 -7.42 -9.69
C TYR A 286 -12.21 -7.08 -9.58
N PRO A 287 -12.57 -5.86 -9.18
CA PRO A 287 -13.93 -5.36 -9.30
C PRO A 287 -14.43 -5.43 -10.74
N SER A 288 -15.75 -5.45 -10.91
CA SER A 288 -16.37 -5.49 -12.24
C SER A 288 -16.74 -4.10 -12.71
N ALA A 289 -16.33 -3.74 -13.93
CA ALA A 289 -16.75 -2.54 -14.63
C ALA A 289 -17.99 -2.85 -15.48
N LYS A 290 -19.16 -2.39 -15.05
CA LYS A 290 -20.47 -2.63 -15.68
C LYS A 290 -21.23 -1.31 -15.84
N TYR A 291 -22.13 -1.28 -16.82
CA TYR A 291 -23.14 -0.22 -16.97
C TYR A 291 -24.10 -0.17 -15.78
#